data_AF-A0A9D7H8F3-F1
#
_entry.id   AF-A0A9D7H8F3-F1
#
_cell.length_a   1.000
_cell.length_b   1.000
_cell.length_c   1.000
_cell.angle_alpha   90.00
_cell.angle_beta   90.00
_cell.angle_gamma   90.00
#
_symmetry.space_group_name_H-M   'P 1'
#
loop_
_entity.id
_entity.type
_entity.pdbx_description
1 polymer ?
#
loop_
_entity_poly.entity_id
_entity_poly.type
_entity_poly.pdbx_seq_one_letter_code
_entity_poly.pdbx_strand_id
1 'polypeptide(L)'
;MKMPSLRSSLTTLAFPLFVLASGCSAGASTSAPPVGATQQPIATQEAGPLRAVGLALGDVPLGADQRTRIQDLFKQAETRHQAVRTETANLKKDLMLSLADQVERGAIDKAALAPKVETAMNAFKKVRGEDMAALAELHKTLTPDQRKAFVDAFEPKMMHKAMEGHPMKERLGKWRELELTSDQKDKLKEAFKAQVGGEHPMKAFREHRGHAKRALESFKNDTFNANEVMPDRTAEWLPRMLKFVETATPILTPEQRTKAAAMLRERAKSDGPGVH
;
A
#
# COMPACT_ATOMS: atom_id res chain seq x y z
N MET A 1 -20.44 44.33 -5.74
CA MET A 1 -21.67 44.12 -4.95
C MET A 1 -22.62 43.23 -5.75
N LYS A 2 -22.77 41.96 -5.35
CA LYS A 2 -23.89 41.01 -5.60
C LYS A 2 -23.38 39.58 -5.39
N MET A 3 -23.66 39.03 -4.21
CA MET A 3 -23.93 37.59 -4.07
C MET A 3 -25.28 37.28 -4.71
N PRO A 4 -25.47 36.05 -5.22
CA PRO A 4 -26.35 35.06 -4.57
C PRO A 4 -25.75 33.63 -4.67
N SER A 5 -26.22 32.56 -4.04
CA SER A 5 -27.29 32.25 -3.09
C SER A 5 -27.04 30.82 -2.59
N LEU A 6 -27.34 30.56 -1.31
CA LEU A 6 -27.51 29.21 -0.76
C LEU A 6 -28.68 28.47 -1.41
N ARG A 7 -28.63 27.13 -1.34
CA ARG A 7 -29.68 26.17 -0.93
C ARG A 7 -29.71 24.91 -1.82
N SER A 8 -29.43 23.76 -1.22
CA SER A 8 -30.04 22.46 -1.52
C SER A 8 -29.49 21.46 -0.51
N SER A 9 -30.21 20.51 0.07
CA SER A 9 -31.64 20.28 0.33
C SER A 9 -31.60 19.07 1.26
N LEU A 10 -32.37 19.11 2.35
CA LEU A 10 -32.66 17.94 3.15
C LEU A 10 -33.46 16.96 2.29
N THR A 11 -33.02 15.71 2.20
CA THR A 11 -33.88 14.61 1.79
C THR A 11 -33.76 13.48 2.80
N THR A 12 -34.76 13.43 3.67
CA THR A 12 -35.12 12.33 4.54
C THR A 12 -35.41 11.09 3.70
N LEU A 13 -34.76 9.96 3.98
CA LEU A 13 -35.18 8.65 3.52
C LEU A 13 -35.23 7.71 4.72
N ALA A 14 -36.44 7.60 5.27
CA ALA A 14 -36.83 6.53 6.17
C ALA A 14 -37.06 5.27 5.34
N PHE A 15 -36.46 4.14 5.73
CA PHE A 15 -36.93 2.81 5.35
C PHE A 15 -36.85 1.86 6.56
N PRO A 16 -37.78 0.90 6.67
CA PRO A 16 -38.31 0.40 7.92
C PRO A 16 -37.60 -0.86 8.44
N LEU A 17 -37.92 -1.18 9.71
CA LEU A 17 -37.71 -2.46 10.37
C LEU A 17 -38.07 -3.65 9.46
N PHE A 18 -37.21 -4.68 9.46
CA PHE A 18 -37.65 -6.07 9.35
C PHE A 18 -37.01 -6.88 10.48
N VAL A 19 -37.88 -7.38 11.36
CA VAL A 19 -37.63 -8.51 12.26
C VAL A 19 -37.98 -9.77 11.48
N LEU A 20 -37.14 -10.82 11.53
CA LEU A 20 -37.61 -12.21 11.68
C LEU A 20 -36.47 -13.23 11.88
N ALA A 21 -36.76 -14.08 12.86
CA ALA A 21 -36.56 -15.53 12.93
C ALA A 21 -35.18 -16.13 13.23
N SER A 22 -35.11 -16.61 14.47
CA SER A 22 -34.34 -17.75 14.97
C SER A 22 -34.36 -18.95 14.04
N GLY A 23 -33.17 -19.43 13.68
CA GLY A 23 -32.93 -20.75 13.09
C GLY A 23 -31.89 -21.49 13.93
N CYS A 24 -32.35 -22.52 14.66
CA CYS A 24 -31.51 -23.43 15.42
C CYS A 24 -30.80 -24.38 14.44
N SER A 25 -29.47 -24.31 14.37
CA SER A 25 -28.65 -25.41 13.84
C SER A 25 -27.51 -25.66 14.81
N ALA A 26 -27.44 -26.90 15.28
CA ALA A 26 -26.47 -27.37 16.24
C ALA A 26 -25.10 -27.55 15.58
N GLY A 27 -24.04 -27.17 16.29
CA GLY A 27 -22.68 -27.60 15.96
C GLY A 27 -21.68 -26.51 15.56
N ALA A 28 -21.74 -25.32 16.14
CA ALA A 28 -20.58 -24.44 16.28
C ALA A 28 -20.76 -23.59 17.52
N SER A 29 -19.73 -23.44 18.34
CA SER A 29 -19.69 -22.45 19.42
C SER A 29 -19.62 -21.06 18.81
N THR A 30 -20.72 -20.59 18.24
CA THR A 30 -20.87 -19.22 17.76
C THR A 30 -21.06 -18.36 18.99
N SER A 31 -20.04 -17.59 19.35
CA SER A 31 -20.19 -16.61 20.43
C SER A 31 -21.23 -15.58 19.98
N ALA A 32 -22.29 -15.39 20.79
CA ALA A 32 -23.29 -14.37 20.47
C ALA A 32 -22.59 -13.01 20.33
N PRO A 33 -22.96 -12.18 19.33
CA PRO A 33 -22.32 -10.88 19.15
C PRO A 33 -22.44 -10.07 20.45
N PRO A 34 -21.41 -9.30 20.83
CA PRO A 34 -21.46 -8.50 22.05
C PRO A 34 -22.67 -7.55 21.98
N VAL A 35 -23.40 -7.44 23.09
CA VAL A 35 -24.58 -6.58 23.20
C VAL A 35 -24.19 -5.15 22.78
N GLY A 36 -24.89 -4.59 21.79
CA GLY A 36 -24.61 -3.25 21.25
C GLY A 36 -23.56 -3.20 20.12
N ALA A 37 -23.14 -4.34 19.56
CA ALA A 37 -22.27 -4.37 18.38
C ALA A 37 -22.96 -3.77 17.14
N THR A 38 -22.24 -2.91 16.41
CA THR A 38 -22.77 -2.28 15.18
C THR A 38 -21.75 -2.28 14.05
N GLN A 39 -22.26 -2.42 12.83
CA GLN A 39 -21.50 -2.20 11.59
C GLN A 39 -21.67 -0.72 11.20
N GLN A 40 -20.58 0.02 11.20
CA GLN A 40 -20.55 1.37 10.63
C GLN A 40 -19.12 1.67 10.16
N PRO A 41 -18.93 2.55 9.18
CA PRO A 41 -17.60 2.86 8.65
C PRO A 41 -16.60 3.28 9.73
N ILE A 42 -15.36 2.85 9.58
CA ILE A 42 -14.22 3.26 10.40
C ILE A 42 -13.15 3.87 9.48
N ALA A 43 -12.54 4.96 9.92
CA ALA A 43 -11.38 5.57 9.26
C ALA A 43 -11.60 5.87 7.76
N THR A 44 -12.78 6.41 7.40
CA THR A 44 -13.16 6.69 6.00
C THR A 44 -12.37 7.80 5.34
N GLN A 45 -11.73 8.66 6.14
CA GLN A 45 -10.91 9.77 5.68
C GLN A 45 -9.47 9.34 5.34
N GLU A 46 -9.09 8.10 5.66
CA GLU A 46 -7.75 7.61 5.37
C GLU A 46 -7.54 7.41 3.86
N ALA A 47 -6.31 7.66 3.42
CA ALA A 47 -5.89 7.35 2.06
C ALA A 47 -5.25 5.95 1.98
N GLY A 48 -5.04 5.47 0.74
CA GLY A 48 -4.15 4.34 0.50
C GLY A 48 -4.59 3.01 1.15
N PRO A 49 -3.64 2.18 1.65
CA PRO A 49 -3.93 0.88 2.26
C PRO A 49 -4.77 0.95 3.55
N LEU A 50 -4.59 1.99 4.37
CA LEU A 50 -5.34 2.15 5.62
C LEU A 50 -6.85 2.29 5.37
N ARG A 51 -7.25 2.96 4.28
CA ARG A 51 -8.66 3.01 3.86
C ARG A 51 -9.27 1.63 3.66
N ALA A 52 -8.54 0.69 3.06
CA ALA A 52 -9.06 -0.66 2.80
C ALA A 52 -9.29 -1.42 4.12
N VAL A 53 -8.40 -1.22 5.10
CA VAL A 53 -8.55 -1.80 6.44
C VAL A 53 -9.76 -1.18 7.16
N GLY A 54 -9.90 0.14 7.14
CA GLY A 54 -11.02 0.86 7.76
C GLY A 54 -12.38 0.47 7.17
N LEU A 55 -12.46 0.35 5.84
CA LEU A 55 -13.66 -0.15 5.16
C LEU A 55 -14.00 -1.59 5.56
N ALA A 56 -13.02 -2.49 5.61
CA ALA A 56 -13.25 -3.88 6.04
C ALA A 56 -13.71 -3.97 7.51
N LEU A 57 -13.12 -3.17 8.40
CA LEU A 57 -13.55 -3.11 9.81
C LEU A 57 -14.96 -2.51 9.97
N GLY A 58 -15.41 -1.70 9.01
CA GLY A 58 -16.80 -1.20 8.98
C GLY A 58 -17.84 -2.30 8.77
N ASP A 59 -17.45 -3.41 8.14
CA ASP A 59 -18.29 -4.60 7.91
C ASP A 59 -18.28 -5.56 9.12
N VAL A 60 -17.47 -5.30 10.14
CA VAL A 60 -17.36 -6.14 11.35
C VAL A 60 -18.32 -5.60 12.43
N PRO A 61 -19.10 -6.47 13.11
CA PRO A 61 -19.93 -6.03 14.23
C PRO A 61 -19.04 -5.73 15.44
N LEU A 62 -18.73 -4.45 15.67
CA LEU A 62 -17.82 -4.00 16.73
C LEU A 62 -18.59 -3.35 17.89
N GLY A 63 -18.16 -3.66 19.12
CA GLY A 63 -18.63 -2.94 20.32
C GLY A 63 -18.07 -1.51 20.38
N ALA A 64 -18.69 -0.66 21.20
CA ALA A 64 -18.30 0.75 21.32
C ALA A 64 -16.83 0.94 21.73
N ASP A 65 -16.36 0.19 22.72
CA ASP A 65 -14.97 0.28 23.21
C ASP A 65 -13.96 -0.20 22.15
N GLN A 66 -14.29 -1.27 21.42
CA GLN A 66 -13.47 -1.78 20.31
C GLN A 66 -13.35 -0.74 19.22
N ARG A 67 -14.46 -0.10 18.83
CA ARG A 67 -14.48 0.96 17.83
C ARG A 67 -13.59 2.14 18.24
N THR A 68 -13.72 2.60 19.48
CA THR A 68 -12.88 3.68 20.02
C THR A 68 -11.40 3.30 19.97
N ARG A 69 -11.05 2.10 20.44
CA ARG A 69 -9.66 1.60 20.42
C ARG A 69 -9.09 1.53 19.01
N ILE A 70 -9.86 1.00 18.06
CA ILE A 70 -9.46 0.90 16.66
C ILE A 70 -9.25 2.28 16.04
N GLN A 71 -10.17 3.23 16.26
CA GLN A 71 -10.01 4.60 15.75
C GLN A 71 -8.74 5.27 16.27
N ASP A 72 -8.38 5.02 17.54
CA ASP A 72 -7.13 5.54 18.10
C ASP A 72 -5.89 4.88 17.48
N LEU A 73 -5.94 3.58 17.15
CA LEU A 73 -4.87 2.92 16.39
C LEU A 73 -4.67 3.57 15.01
N PHE A 74 -5.76 3.92 14.31
CA PHE A 74 -5.68 4.64 13.02
C PHE A 74 -5.06 6.02 13.16
N LYS A 75 -5.49 6.83 14.13
CA LYS A 75 -4.91 8.17 14.39
C LYS A 75 -3.41 8.09 14.69
N GLN A 76 -3.01 7.12 15.50
CA GLN A 76 -1.60 6.90 15.84
C GLN A 76 -0.80 6.48 14.60
N ALA A 77 -1.33 5.54 13.80
CA ALA A 77 -0.70 5.14 12.55
C ALA A 77 -0.53 6.33 11.59
N GLU A 78 -1.59 7.11 11.37
CA GLU A 78 -1.53 8.27 10.48
C GLU A 78 -0.52 9.31 10.96
N THR A 79 -0.47 9.59 12.26
CA THR A 79 0.52 10.51 12.84
C THR A 79 1.96 10.05 12.55
N ARG A 80 2.26 8.76 12.77
CA ARG A 80 3.61 8.20 12.52
C ARG A 80 3.96 8.20 11.04
N HIS A 81 3.02 7.79 10.18
CA HIS A 81 3.23 7.75 8.73
C HIS A 81 3.34 9.15 8.14
N GLN A 82 2.62 10.15 8.67
CA GLN A 82 2.77 11.54 8.28
C GLN A 82 4.18 12.07 8.61
N ALA A 83 4.73 11.75 9.79
CA ALA A 83 6.09 12.13 10.14
C ALA A 83 7.11 11.54 9.15
N VAL A 84 6.98 10.25 8.80
CA VAL A 84 7.84 9.60 7.80
C VAL A 84 7.65 10.20 6.40
N ARG A 85 6.41 10.51 5.99
CA ARG A 85 6.14 11.16 4.70
C ARG A 85 6.83 12.53 4.62
N THR A 86 6.73 13.33 5.67
CA THR A 86 7.39 14.64 5.77
C THR A 86 8.91 14.52 5.74
N GLU A 87 9.48 13.63 6.57
CA GLU A 87 10.94 13.38 6.63
C GLU A 87 11.48 12.91 5.26
N THR A 88 10.73 12.04 4.58
CA THR A 88 11.18 11.43 3.31
C THR A 88 10.83 12.23 2.06
N ALA A 89 10.02 13.30 2.14
CA ALA A 89 9.58 14.05 0.97
C ALA A 89 10.77 14.67 0.21
N ASN A 90 11.62 15.43 0.92
CA ASN A 90 12.82 16.03 0.32
C ASN A 90 13.82 14.97 -0.11
N LEU A 91 13.96 13.90 0.67
CA LEU A 91 14.88 12.81 0.35
C LEU A 91 14.51 12.08 -0.96
N LYS A 92 13.22 11.82 -1.17
CA LYS A 92 12.71 11.22 -2.41
C LYS A 92 13.00 12.14 -3.60
N LYS A 93 12.70 13.44 -3.46
CA LYS A 93 13.00 14.44 -4.48
C LYS A 93 14.49 14.45 -4.83
N ASP A 94 15.36 14.58 -3.83
CA ASP A 94 16.81 14.65 -4.04
C ASP A 94 17.37 13.37 -4.65
N LEU A 95 16.85 12.20 -4.24
CA LEU A 95 17.21 10.93 -4.84
C LEU A 95 16.79 10.86 -6.31
N MET A 96 15.57 11.30 -6.66
CA MET A 96 15.10 11.32 -8.04
C MET A 96 15.89 12.30 -8.91
N LEU A 97 16.25 13.48 -8.39
CA LEU A 97 17.09 14.45 -9.11
C LEU A 97 18.51 13.91 -9.33
N SER A 98 19.13 13.34 -8.29
CA SER A 98 20.45 12.72 -8.40
C SER A 98 20.45 11.57 -9.41
N LEU A 99 19.40 10.75 -9.40
CA LEU A 99 19.23 9.66 -10.36
C LEU A 99 19.03 10.20 -11.79
N ALA A 100 18.28 11.29 -11.96
CA ALA A 100 18.09 11.92 -13.27
C ALA A 100 19.43 12.39 -13.87
N ASP A 101 20.27 13.06 -13.07
CA ASP A 101 21.58 13.54 -13.52
C ASP A 101 22.52 12.39 -13.89
N GLN A 102 22.43 11.25 -13.18
CA GLN A 102 23.19 10.04 -13.49
C GLN A 102 22.68 9.33 -14.75
N VAL A 103 21.36 9.23 -14.92
CA VAL A 103 20.74 8.68 -16.14
C VAL A 103 21.13 9.50 -17.35
N GLU A 104 21.03 10.83 -17.30
CA GLU A 104 21.39 11.71 -18.41
C GLU A 104 22.85 11.55 -18.84
N ARG A 105 23.76 11.49 -17.86
CA ARG A 105 25.20 11.22 -18.11
C ARG A 105 25.48 9.81 -18.63
N GLY A 106 24.54 8.89 -18.52
CA GLY A 106 24.70 7.51 -18.96
C GLY A 106 25.44 6.59 -18.00
N ALA A 107 25.64 7.01 -16.74
CA ALA A 107 26.37 6.23 -15.75
C ALA A 107 25.75 6.38 -14.36
N ILE A 108 25.46 5.24 -13.71
CA ILE A 108 24.89 5.19 -12.36
C ILE A 108 26.01 5.00 -11.34
N ASP A 109 26.17 5.97 -10.45
CA ASP A 109 27.04 5.90 -9.28
C ASP A 109 26.21 5.49 -8.06
N LYS A 110 26.17 4.19 -7.80
CA LYS A 110 25.46 3.60 -6.66
C LYS A 110 26.03 4.07 -5.32
N ALA A 111 27.33 4.30 -5.24
CA ALA A 111 27.97 4.73 -3.99
C ALA A 111 27.49 6.13 -3.60
N ALA A 112 27.36 7.04 -4.57
CA ALA A 112 26.81 8.37 -4.34
C ALA A 112 25.31 8.35 -3.94
N LEU A 113 24.54 7.35 -4.38
CA LEU A 113 23.12 7.22 -4.03
C LEU A 113 22.88 6.48 -2.70
N ALA A 114 23.83 5.64 -2.25
CA ALA A 114 23.67 4.77 -1.09
C ALA A 114 23.27 5.50 0.20
N PRO A 115 23.85 6.66 0.58
CA PRO A 115 23.44 7.37 1.79
C PRO A 115 21.97 7.82 1.75
N LYS A 116 21.46 8.21 0.57
CA LYS A 116 20.06 8.63 0.40
C LYS A 116 19.10 7.46 0.52
N VAL A 117 19.50 6.32 -0.06
CA VAL A 117 18.76 5.05 0.03
C VAL A 117 18.68 4.60 1.49
N GLU A 118 19.80 4.59 2.20
CA GLU A 118 19.86 4.18 3.60
C GLU A 118 19.03 5.08 4.51
N THR A 119 19.12 6.40 4.33
CA THR A 119 18.29 7.36 5.06
C THR A 119 16.80 7.08 4.85
N ALA A 120 16.38 6.78 3.61
CA ALA A 120 14.97 6.51 3.29
C ALA A 120 14.51 5.22 3.96
N MET A 121 15.34 4.17 3.89
CA MET A 121 15.07 2.90 4.53
C MET A 121 14.96 3.03 6.05
N ASN A 122 15.86 3.81 6.68
CA ASN A 122 15.85 4.02 8.11
C ASN A 122 14.60 4.77 8.57
N ALA A 123 14.08 5.72 7.78
CA ALA A 123 12.82 6.39 8.10
C ALA A 123 11.64 5.40 8.18
N PHE A 124 11.53 4.44 7.26
CA PHE A 124 10.49 3.40 7.33
C PHE A 124 10.71 2.40 8.47
N LYS A 125 11.97 2.04 8.74
CA LYS A 125 12.29 1.13 9.86
C LYS A 125 11.87 1.70 11.21
N LYS A 126 11.95 3.04 11.40
CA LYS A 126 11.55 3.71 12.66
C LYS A 126 10.09 3.40 13.04
N VAL A 127 9.17 3.39 12.08
CA VAL A 127 7.73 3.20 12.36
C VAL A 127 7.29 1.74 12.31
N ARG A 128 8.11 0.86 11.72
CA ARG A 128 7.75 -0.54 11.49
C ARG A 128 7.41 -1.29 12.77
N GLY A 129 8.21 -1.13 13.83
CA GLY A 129 7.95 -1.80 15.11
C GLY A 129 6.58 -1.44 15.68
N GLU A 130 6.23 -0.15 15.62
CA GLU A 130 4.95 0.36 16.10
C GLU A 130 3.78 -0.08 15.22
N ASP A 131 3.98 -0.23 13.90
CA ASP A 131 2.96 -0.78 13.02
C ASP A 131 2.70 -2.27 13.29
N MET A 132 3.75 -3.06 13.56
CA MET A 132 3.59 -4.47 13.95
C MET A 132 2.86 -4.58 15.30
N ALA A 133 3.17 -3.71 16.24
CA ALA A 133 2.48 -3.62 17.53
C ALA A 133 1.00 -3.21 17.37
N ALA A 134 0.71 -2.23 16.51
CA ALA A 134 -0.66 -1.81 16.23
C ALA A 134 -1.51 -2.93 15.59
N LEU A 135 -0.91 -3.73 14.71
CA LEU A 135 -1.59 -4.89 14.11
C LEU A 135 -1.83 -6.02 15.12
N ALA A 136 -0.88 -6.26 16.03
CA ALA A 136 -1.08 -7.19 17.15
C ALA A 136 -2.17 -6.69 18.11
N GLU A 137 -2.24 -5.40 18.39
CA GLU A 137 -3.27 -4.81 19.23
C GLU A 137 -4.66 -4.84 18.55
N LEU A 138 -4.72 -4.59 17.23
CA LEU A 138 -5.95 -4.78 16.46
C LEU A 138 -6.45 -6.22 16.57
N HIS A 139 -5.57 -7.20 16.38
CA HIS A 139 -5.89 -8.62 16.53
C HIS A 139 -6.43 -8.92 17.94
N LYS A 140 -5.75 -8.47 18.99
CA LYS A 140 -6.17 -8.64 20.38
C LYS A 140 -7.53 -7.99 20.69
N THR A 141 -7.80 -6.83 20.09
CA THR A 141 -9.04 -6.06 20.28
C THR A 141 -10.25 -6.82 19.71
N LEU A 142 -10.07 -7.56 18.62
CA LEU A 142 -11.12 -8.33 17.97
C LEU A 142 -11.31 -9.70 18.64
N THR A 143 -12.56 -10.12 18.79
CA THR A 143 -12.90 -11.50 19.16
C THR A 143 -12.53 -12.47 18.03
N PRO A 144 -12.43 -13.79 18.30
CA PRO A 144 -12.16 -14.78 17.25
C PRO A 144 -13.12 -14.68 16.05
N ASP A 145 -14.42 -14.55 16.32
CA ASP A 145 -15.44 -14.42 15.27
C ASP A 145 -15.28 -13.11 14.47
N GLN A 146 -14.92 -12.01 15.15
CA GLN A 146 -14.66 -10.72 14.49
C GLN A 146 -13.37 -10.72 13.65
N ARG A 147 -12.31 -11.45 14.06
CA ARG A 147 -11.09 -11.60 13.25
C ARG A 147 -11.39 -12.30 11.94
N LYS A 148 -12.20 -13.36 11.99
CA LYS A 148 -12.68 -14.06 10.80
C LYS A 148 -13.50 -13.14 9.90
N ALA A 149 -14.49 -12.45 10.46
CA ALA A 149 -15.31 -11.49 9.73
C ALA A 149 -14.47 -10.38 9.08
N PHE A 150 -13.48 -9.85 9.80
CA PHE A 150 -12.55 -8.85 9.26
C PHE A 150 -11.78 -9.38 8.07
N VAL A 151 -11.16 -10.57 8.18
CA VAL A 151 -10.36 -11.15 7.09
C VAL A 151 -11.23 -11.45 5.87
N ASP A 152 -12.43 -12.01 6.08
CA ASP A 152 -13.37 -12.32 5.01
C ASP A 152 -13.84 -11.04 4.28
N ALA A 153 -13.99 -9.92 5.02
CA ALA A 153 -14.31 -8.61 4.45
C ALA A 153 -13.10 -7.93 3.77
N PHE A 154 -11.87 -8.19 4.23
CA PHE A 154 -10.65 -7.52 3.79
C PHE A 154 -10.00 -8.18 2.56
N GLU A 155 -10.00 -9.52 2.49
CA GLU A 155 -9.41 -10.27 1.38
C GLU A 155 -9.90 -9.79 -0.02
N PRO A 156 -11.22 -9.67 -0.28
CA PRO A 156 -11.68 -9.22 -1.60
C PRO A 156 -11.26 -7.77 -1.91
N LYS A 157 -11.21 -6.89 -0.89
CA LYS A 157 -10.80 -5.49 -1.05
C LYS A 157 -9.31 -5.36 -1.40
N MET A 158 -8.47 -6.24 -0.85
CA MET A 158 -7.05 -6.34 -1.23
C MET A 158 -6.88 -6.87 -2.65
N MET A 159 -7.61 -7.91 -3.02
CA MET A 159 -7.52 -8.51 -4.36
C MET A 159 -8.01 -7.54 -5.44
N HIS A 160 -9.09 -6.80 -5.18
CA HIS A 160 -9.59 -5.78 -6.08
C HIS A 160 -8.53 -4.71 -6.37
N LYS A 161 -7.91 -4.13 -5.33
CA LYS A 161 -6.81 -3.15 -5.51
C LYS A 161 -5.60 -3.75 -6.25
N ALA A 162 -5.27 -5.02 -5.99
CA ALA A 162 -4.17 -5.70 -6.67
C ALA A 162 -4.45 -5.93 -8.17
N MET A 163 -5.73 -6.00 -8.57
CA MET A 163 -6.15 -6.17 -9.97
C MET A 163 -6.41 -4.84 -10.69
N GLU A 164 -6.93 -3.82 -9.99
CA GLU A 164 -7.09 -2.47 -10.53
C GLU A 164 -5.74 -1.79 -10.77
N GLY A 165 -4.77 -2.07 -9.90
CA GLY A 165 -3.39 -1.71 -10.13
C GLY A 165 -2.81 -2.61 -11.23
N HIS A 166 -2.79 -2.14 -12.47
CA HIS A 166 -1.79 -2.55 -13.45
C HIS A 166 -0.59 -1.57 -13.42
N PRO A 167 0.21 -1.52 -12.32
CA PRO A 167 1.31 -0.57 -12.22
C PRO A 167 2.36 -0.84 -13.29
N MET A 168 2.45 -2.06 -13.83
CA MET A 168 3.43 -2.34 -14.88
C MET A 168 3.02 -1.72 -16.23
N LYS A 169 1.73 -1.70 -16.59
CA LYS A 169 1.26 -1.16 -17.89
C LYS A 169 1.27 0.37 -17.91
N GLU A 170 1.08 1.02 -16.76
CA GLU A 170 1.26 2.46 -16.58
C GLU A 170 2.72 2.86 -16.33
N ARG A 171 3.48 2.13 -15.50
CA ARG A 171 4.92 2.41 -15.30
C ARG A 171 5.72 2.18 -16.57
N LEU A 172 5.54 1.06 -17.28
CA LEU A 172 6.08 0.87 -18.63
C LEU A 172 5.35 1.74 -19.66
N GLY A 173 4.13 2.18 -19.33
CA GLY A 173 3.34 3.14 -20.08
C GLY A 173 4.14 4.40 -20.38
N LYS A 174 4.70 5.00 -19.33
CA LYS A 174 5.58 6.17 -19.43
C LYS A 174 6.87 5.88 -20.21
N TRP A 175 7.41 4.67 -20.11
CA TRP A 175 8.60 4.28 -20.90
C TRP A 175 8.31 4.17 -22.41
N ARG A 176 7.04 4.08 -22.84
CA ARG A 176 6.69 4.17 -24.27
C ARG A 176 7.02 5.54 -24.86
N GLU A 177 7.07 6.57 -24.04
CA GLU A 177 7.50 7.91 -24.47
C GLU A 177 8.97 7.92 -24.86
N LEU A 178 9.79 6.94 -24.44
CA LEU A 178 11.20 6.86 -24.83
C LEU A 178 11.40 6.32 -26.26
N GLU A 179 10.33 5.99 -26.99
CA GLU A 179 10.42 5.54 -28.39
C GLU A 179 11.41 4.38 -28.58
N LEU A 180 11.39 3.44 -27.62
CA LEU A 180 12.32 2.31 -27.60
C LEU A 180 12.16 1.45 -28.87
N THR A 181 13.29 1.12 -29.49
CA THR A 181 13.37 0.14 -30.58
C THR A 181 12.93 -1.26 -30.10
N SER A 182 12.61 -2.16 -31.03
CA SER A 182 12.26 -3.55 -30.68
C SER A 182 13.39 -4.21 -29.87
N ASP A 183 14.62 -4.08 -30.35
CA ASP A 183 15.81 -4.64 -29.70
C ASP A 183 16.03 -4.09 -28.29
N GLN A 184 15.83 -2.78 -28.07
CA GLN A 184 15.92 -2.18 -26.74
C GLN A 184 14.83 -2.71 -25.81
N LYS A 185 13.59 -2.87 -26.30
CA LYS A 185 12.49 -3.45 -25.51
C LYS A 185 12.83 -4.89 -25.10
N ASP A 186 13.39 -5.69 -25.99
CA ASP A 186 13.78 -7.06 -25.69
C ASP A 186 14.93 -7.11 -24.68
N LYS A 187 15.97 -6.29 -24.84
CA LYS A 187 17.06 -6.17 -23.86
C LYS A 187 16.57 -5.74 -22.48
N LEU A 188 15.68 -4.75 -22.41
CA LEU A 188 15.09 -4.28 -21.15
C LEU A 188 14.19 -5.34 -20.52
N LYS A 189 13.45 -6.11 -21.33
CA LYS A 189 12.63 -7.24 -20.85
C LYS A 189 13.50 -8.34 -20.26
N GLU A 190 14.62 -8.68 -20.91
CA GLU A 190 15.57 -9.67 -20.38
C GLU A 190 16.28 -9.16 -19.10
N ALA A 191 16.69 -7.89 -19.06
CA ALA A 191 17.22 -7.26 -17.85
C ALA A 191 16.22 -7.33 -16.69
N PHE A 192 14.94 -7.02 -16.97
CA PHE A 192 13.87 -7.12 -15.99
C PHE A 192 13.68 -8.56 -15.51
N LYS A 193 13.61 -9.54 -16.43
CA LYS A 193 13.51 -10.97 -16.09
C LYS A 193 14.66 -11.46 -15.21
N ALA A 194 15.90 -11.15 -15.57
CA ALA A 194 17.09 -11.52 -14.80
C ALA A 194 17.02 -10.97 -13.37
N GLN A 195 16.48 -9.77 -13.22
CA GLN A 195 16.33 -9.11 -11.93
C GLN A 195 15.13 -9.61 -11.11
N VAL A 196 14.08 -10.11 -11.77
CA VAL A 196 12.99 -10.84 -11.12
C VAL A 196 13.28 -12.32 -10.86
N GLY A 197 14.51 -12.76 -11.14
CA GLY A 197 14.98 -14.12 -10.86
C GLY A 197 14.57 -15.15 -11.92
N GLY A 198 14.25 -14.72 -13.13
CA GLY A 198 13.77 -15.60 -14.21
C GLY A 198 12.40 -16.23 -13.95
N GLU A 199 11.83 -16.02 -12.76
CA GLU A 199 10.53 -16.55 -12.40
C GLU A 199 9.44 -15.82 -13.18
N HIS A 200 8.56 -16.61 -13.79
CA HIS A 200 7.41 -16.10 -14.53
C HIS A 200 6.68 -15.08 -13.63
N PRO A 201 6.26 -13.90 -14.12
CA PRO A 201 5.55 -12.89 -13.31
C PRO A 201 4.36 -13.48 -12.53
N MET A 202 3.77 -14.55 -13.05
CA MET A 202 2.73 -15.35 -12.41
C MET A 202 3.19 -16.13 -11.17
N LYS A 203 4.43 -16.62 -11.12
CA LYS A 203 5.01 -17.31 -9.96
C LYS A 203 5.24 -16.33 -8.80
N ALA A 204 5.95 -15.23 -9.04
CA ALA A 204 6.14 -14.18 -8.04
C ALA A 204 4.79 -13.62 -7.52
N PHE A 205 3.83 -13.40 -8.43
CA PHE A 205 2.47 -13.00 -8.04
C PHE A 205 1.78 -14.07 -7.16
N ARG A 206 1.88 -15.35 -7.52
CA ARG A 206 1.33 -16.46 -6.70
C ARG A 206 1.99 -16.55 -5.33
N GLU A 207 3.30 -16.35 -5.24
CA GLU A 207 4.03 -16.36 -3.98
C GLU A 207 3.62 -15.18 -3.09
N HIS A 208 3.57 -13.96 -3.63
CA HIS A 208 3.08 -12.79 -2.92
C HIS A 208 1.64 -12.96 -2.44
N ARG A 209 0.76 -13.50 -3.30
CA ARG A 209 -0.61 -13.85 -2.91
C ARG A 209 -0.64 -14.93 -1.83
N GLY A 210 0.23 -15.93 -1.91
CA GLY A 210 0.39 -16.98 -0.91
C GLY A 210 0.84 -16.42 0.44
N HIS A 211 1.79 -15.49 0.46
CA HIS A 211 2.20 -14.78 1.67
C HIS A 211 1.06 -13.95 2.27
N ALA A 212 0.37 -13.15 1.45
CA ALA A 212 -0.78 -12.37 1.91
C ALA A 212 -1.87 -13.28 2.48
N LYS A 213 -2.20 -14.39 1.81
CA LYS A 213 -3.17 -15.36 2.30
C LYS A 213 -2.73 -15.99 3.62
N ARG A 214 -1.46 -16.40 3.76
CA ARG A 214 -0.93 -16.94 5.03
C ARG A 214 -1.01 -15.91 6.17
N ALA A 215 -0.72 -14.64 5.87
CA ALA A 215 -0.85 -13.57 6.85
C ALA A 215 -2.30 -13.41 7.35
N LEU A 216 -3.25 -13.42 6.41
CA LEU A 216 -4.68 -13.35 6.69
C LEU A 216 -5.18 -14.57 7.48
N GLU A 217 -4.77 -15.78 7.11
CA GLU A 217 -5.10 -16.99 7.85
C GLU A 217 -4.49 -16.99 9.26
N SER A 218 -3.25 -16.53 9.41
CA SER A 218 -2.65 -16.34 10.75
C SER A 218 -3.40 -15.32 11.60
N PHE A 219 -4.00 -14.29 10.99
CA PHE A 219 -4.79 -13.30 11.72
C PHE A 219 -6.10 -13.88 12.26
N LYS A 220 -6.66 -14.92 11.62
CA LYS A 220 -7.86 -15.61 12.12
C LYS A 220 -7.59 -16.40 13.41
N ASN A 221 -6.35 -16.84 13.62
CA ASN A 221 -5.99 -17.71 14.74
C ASN A 221 -5.97 -16.96 16.09
N ASP A 222 -5.91 -17.72 17.19
CA ASP A 222 -5.84 -17.16 18.54
C ASP A 222 -4.54 -16.41 18.81
N THR A 223 -3.45 -16.85 18.18
CA THR A 223 -2.13 -16.22 18.24
C THR A 223 -1.80 -15.57 16.90
N PHE A 224 -1.31 -14.33 16.94
CA PHE A 224 -0.87 -13.61 15.75
C PHE A 224 0.47 -12.93 16.00
N ASN A 225 1.44 -13.23 15.15
CA ASN A 225 2.74 -12.57 15.14
C ASN A 225 2.91 -11.77 13.85
N ALA A 226 2.69 -10.46 13.93
CA ALA A 226 2.82 -9.55 12.80
C ALA A 226 4.20 -9.61 12.12
N ASN A 227 5.27 -9.83 12.90
CA ASN A 227 6.64 -9.88 12.39
C ASN A 227 6.90 -11.11 11.50
N GLU A 228 6.26 -12.24 11.78
CA GLU A 228 6.40 -13.47 10.99
C GLU A 228 5.70 -13.34 9.64
N VAL A 229 4.53 -12.70 9.62
CA VAL A 229 3.68 -12.65 8.42
C VAL A 229 3.96 -11.47 7.51
N MET A 230 4.58 -10.41 8.04
CA MET A 230 4.97 -9.22 7.28
C MET A 230 6.47 -8.97 7.48
N PRO A 231 7.36 -9.75 6.86
CA PRO A 231 8.80 -9.59 7.03
C PRO A 231 9.28 -8.19 6.61
N ASP A 232 10.40 -7.75 7.17
CA ASP A 232 11.02 -6.48 6.75
C ASP A 232 11.58 -6.65 5.33
N ARG A 233 10.96 -5.95 4.37
CA ARG A 233 11.38 -5.92 2.96
C ARG A 233 11.96 -4.56 2.57
N THR A 234 12.15 -3.66 3.53
CA THR A 234 12.59 -2.28 3.30
C THR A 234 13.95 -2.24 2.62
N ALA A 235 14.80 -3.21 2.91
CA ALA A 235 16.13 -3.34 2.31
C ALA A 235 16.16 -3.86 0.87
N GLU A 236 15.07 -4.41 0.35
CA GLU A 236 15.10 -5.09 -0.95
C GLU A 236 14.69 -4.20 -2.11
N TRP A 237 13.67 -3.35 -1.90
CA TRP A 237 12.99 -2.69 -3.04
C TRP A 237 13.83 -1.61 -3.71
N LEU A 238 14.46 -0.71 -2.95
CA LEU A 238 15.15 0.44 -3.50
C LEU A 238 16.49 0.07 -4.18
N PRO A 239 17.34 -0.81 -3.60
CA PRO A 239 18.51 -1.33 -4.32
C PRO A 239 18.14 -2.09 -5.60
N ARG A 240 17.01 -2.82 -5.59
CA ARG A 240 16.48 -3.45 -6.80
C ARG A 240 16.16 -2.37 -7.84
N MET A 241 15.38 -1.35 -7.51
CA MET A 241 15.10 -0.27 -8.47
C MET A 241 16.39 0.34 -9.07
N LEU A 242 17.42 0.62 -8.26
CA LEU A 242 18.68 1.16 -8.75
C LEU A 242 19.44 0.21 -9.68
N LYS A 243 19.47 -1.09 -9.37
CA LYS A 243 20.06 -2.11 -10.24
C LYS A 243 19.38 -2.18 -11.61
N PHE A 244 18.05 -1.99 -11.64
CA PHE A 244 17.32 -1.93 -12.92
C PHE A 244 17.79 -0.75 -13.75
N VAL A 245 17.84 0.45 -13.15
CA VAL A 245 18.25 1.67 -13.84
C VAL A 245 19.69 1.56 -14.32
N GLU A 246 20.61 1.07 -13.49
CA GLU A 246 22.00 0.79 -13.88
C GLU A 246 22.10 -0.11 -15.12
N THR A 247 21.25 -1.14 -15.21
CA THR A 247 21.22 -2.06 -16.36
C THR A 247 20.56 -1.42 -17.59
N ALA A 248 19.53 -0.60 -17.38
CA ALA A 248 18.75 0.04 -18.44
C ALA A 248 19.49 1.21 -19.09
N THR A 249 20.21 2.01 -18.31
CA THR A 249 20.91 3.22 -18.76
C THR A 249 21.81 3.00 -20.00
N PRO A 250 22.68 1.97 -20.08
CA PRO A 250 23.51 1.74 -21.26
C PRO A 250 22.73 1.24 -22.50
N ILE A 251 21.49 0.77 -22.33
CA ILE A 251 20.64 0.34 -23.45
C ILE A 251 20.02 1.55 -24.18
N LEU A 252 19.84 2.67 -23.47
CA LEU A 252 19.23 3.89 -23.99
C LEU A 252 20.23 4.71 -24.81
N THR A 253 19.76 5.35 -25.89
CA THR A 253 20.54 6.36 -26.61
C THR A 253 20.73 7.63 -25.76
N PRO A 254 21.68 8.52 -26.09
CA PRO A 254 21.82 9.80 -25.39
C PRO A 254 20.50 10.60 -25.30
N GLU A 255 19.74 10.68 -26.39
CA GLU A 255 18.48 11.41 -26.46
C GLU A 255 17.41 10.78 -25.55
N GLN A 256 17.33 9.45 -25.54
CA GLN A 256 16.43 8.71 -24.65
C GLN A 256 16.80 8.88 -23.18
N ARG A 257 18.09 8.96 -22.86
CA ARG A 257 18.55 9.24 -21.49
C ARG A 257 18.18 10.64 -21.04
N THR A 258 18.32 11.65 -21.91
CA THR A 258 17.84 13.01 -21.63
C THR A 258 16.33 13.02 -21.38
N LYS A 259 15.53 12.31 -22.19
CA LYS A 259 14.08 12.21 -21.97
C LYS A 259 13.73 11.50 -20.66
N ALA A 260 14.38 10.37 -20.37
CA ALA A 260 14.18 9.64 -19.13
C ALA A 260 14.56 10.50 -17.89
N ALA A 261 15.65 11.25 -17.97
CA ALA A 261 16.06 12.19 -16.92
C ALA A 261 15.03 13.32 -16.73
N ALA A 262 14.50 13.90 -17.81
CA ALA A 262 13.43 14.90 -17.73
C ALA A 262 12.18 14.36 -17.02
N MET A 263 11.76 13.14 -17.34
CA MET A 263 10.63 12.47 -16.67
C MET A 263 10.89 12.24 -15.18
N LEU A 264 12.12 11.86 -14.79
CA LEU A 264 12.51 11.72 -13.38
C LEU A 264 12.47 13.07 -12.64
N ARG A 265 12.93 14.16 -13.27
CA ARG A 265 12.86 15.51 -12.72
C ARG A 265 11.43 16.01 -12.57
N GLU A 266 10.56 15.72 -13.54
CA GLU A 266 9.14 16.04 -13.45
C GLU A 266 8.45 15.25 -12.34
N ARG A 267 8.81 13.97 -12.19
CA ARG A 267 8.30 13.16 -11.09
C ARG A 267 8.75 13.68 -9.73
N ALA A 268 10.00 14.14 -9.62
CA ALA A 268 10.51 14.78 -8.41
C ALA A 268 9.75 16.07 -8.02
N LYS A 269 9.11 16.74 -8.99
CA LYS A 269 8.25 17.92 -8.75
C LYS A 269 6.83 17.53 -8.35
N SER A 270 6.26 16.49 -8.97
CA SER A 270 4.88 16.03 -8.72
C SER A 270 4.73 15.22 -7.44
N ASP A 271 5.79 14.55 -6.97
CA ASP A 271 5.82 13.80 -5.70
C ASP A 271 6.20 14.68 -4.48
N GLY A 272 6.11 16.01 -4.60
CA GLY A 272 6.27 16.94 -3.47
C GLY A 272 5.20 16.78 -2.39
N PRO A 273 5.34 17.43 -1.21
CA PRO A 273 4.59 17.13 0.02
C PRO A 273 3.08 17.46 0.02
N GLY A 274 2.40 17.39 -1.12
CA GLY A 274 0.95 17.59 -1.17
C GLY A 274 0.36 17.39 -2.55
N VAL A 275 0.22 16.14 -3.00
CA VAL A 275 -0.92 15.68 -3.81
C VAL A 275 -1.03 14.15 -3.62
N HIS A 276 -1.84 13.68 -2.67
CA HIS A 276 -2.60 12.43 -2.70
C HIS A 276 -3.50 12.35 -1.48
#